data_AF-A0A7J8N8T0-F1
#
_entry.id   AF-A0A7J8N8T0-F1
#
_cell.length_a   1.000
_cell.length_b   1.000
_cell.length_c   1.000
_cell.angle_alpha   90.00
_cell.angle_beta   90.00
_cell.angle_gamma   90.00
#
_symmetry.space_group_name_H-M   'P 1'
#
loop_
_entity.id
_entity.type
_entity.pdbx_description
1 polymer ?
#
loop_
_entity_poly.entity_id
_entity_poly.type
_entity_poly.pdbx_seq_one_letter_code
_entity_poly.pdbx_strand_id
1 'polypeptide(L)' 'MSQVFSMVGCFLTASLVNFHAMRNTLANMWHPVKGVVISDLGENRFLFKFYHEVDINRVINGAP' A
#
# COMPACT_ATOMS: atom_id res chain seq x y z
N MET A 1 -14.63 -1.97 17.20
CA MET A 1 -13.60 -2.43 16.23
C MET A 1 -13.23 -1.24 15.37
N SER A 2 -11.96 -0.86 15.28
CA SER A 2 -11.53 0.17 14.32
C SER A 2 -11.68 -0.37 12.91
N GLN A 3 -12.25 0.42 12.00
CA GLN A 3 -12.39 0.07 10.59
C GLN A 3 -11.01 -0.06 9.94
N VAL A 4 -10.81 -1.10 9.12
CA VAL A 4 -9.58 -1.33 8.35
C VAL A 4 -9.93 -1.26 6.88
N PHE A 5 -9.23 -0.40 6.14
CA PHE A 5 -9.43 -0.23 4.71
C PHE A 5 -8.37 -1.03 3.96
N SER A 6 -8.81 -1.90 3.04
CA SER A 6 -7.93 -2.82 2.31
C SER A 6 -7.96 -2.52 0.81
N MET A 7 -6.79 -2.45 0.19
CA MET A 7 -6.63 -2.28 -1.25
C MET A 7 -5.64 -3.31 -1.77
N VAL A 8 -5.91 -3.88 -2.95
CA VAL A 8 -4.94 -4.70 -3.68
C VAL A 8 -4.38 -3.90 -4.84
N GLY A 9 -3.06 -3.72 -4.86
CA GLY A 9 -2.34 -3.12 -5.99
C GLY A 9 -1.50 -4.16 -6.73
N CYS A 10 -1.27 -3.93 -8.02
CA CYS A 10 -0.42 -4.77 -8.86
C CYS A 10 0.64 -3.91 -9.56
N PHE A 11 1.89 -4.36 -9.57
CA PHE A 11 2.95 -3.73 -10.37
C PHE A 11 3.01 -4.38 -11.75
N LEU A 12 2.79 -3.57 -12.79
CA LEU A 12 2.78 -4.00 -14.18
C LEU A 12 4.21 -4.15 -14.74
N THR A 13 4.95 -5.09 -14.17
CA THR A 13 6.31 -5.46 -14.61
C THR A 13 6.43 -6.98 -14.72
N ALA A 14 7.28 -7.44 -15.64
CA ALA A 14 7.65 -8.84 -15.77
C ALA A 14 8.69 -9.28 -14.73
N SER A 15 9.41 -8.33 -14.12
CA SER A 15 10.39 -8.60 -13.07
C SER A 15 9.73 -8.75 -11.71
N LEU A 16 10.39 -9.48 -10.80
CA LEU A 16 10.00 -9.52 -9.40
C LEU A 16 10.28 -8.16 -8.75
N VAL A 17 9.26 -7.61 -8.08
CA VAL A 17 9.43 -6.40 -7.28
C VAL A 17 10.20 -6.72 -6.01
N ASN A 18 11.22 -5.92 -5.69
CA ASN A 18 11.88 -6.00 -4.40
C ASN A 18 10.92 -5.51 -3.31
N PHE A 19 10.34 -6.44 -2.56
CA PHE A 19 9.32 -6.15 -1.55
C PHE A 19 9.79 -5.14 -0.50
N HIS A 20 11.02 -5.27 0.00
CA HIS A 20 11.52 -4.36 1.04
C HIS A 20 11.66 -2.93 0.52
N ALA A 21 12.26 -2.77 -0.67
CA ALA A 21 12.42 -1.47 -1.29
C ALA A 21 11.08 -0.83 -1.63
N MET A 22 10.16 -1.59 -2.24
CA MET A 22 8.81 -1.14 -2.57
C MET A 22 8.03 -0.72 -1.32
N ARG A 23 8.03 -1.56 -0.28
CA ARG A 23 7.33 -1.28 0.98
C ARG A 23 7.82 0.01 1.61
N ASN A 24 9.14 0.18 1.74
CA ASN A 24 9.71 1.38 2.34
C ASN A 24 9.42 2.62 1.48
N THR A 25 9.50 2.49 0.16
CA THR A 25 9.21 3.60 -0.77
C THR A 25 7.76 4.06 -0.63
N LEU A 26 6.79 3.16 -0.74
CA LEU A 26 5.37 3.52 -0.67
C LEU A 26 4.94 3.97 0.72
N ALA A 27 5.45 3.34 1.79
CA ALA A 27 5.15 3.79 3.15
C ALA A 27 5.68 5.20 3.43
N ASN A 28 6.87 5.54 2.91
CA ASN A 28 7.45 6.87 3.05
C ASN A 28 6.75 7.90 2.16
N MET A 29 6.38 7.52 0.93
CA MET A 29 5.69 8.38 -0.03
C MET A 29 4.30 8.80 0.47
N TRP A 30 3.44 7.83 0.80
CA TRP A 30 2.07 8.10 1.26
C TRP A 30 2.04 8.77 2.63
N HIS A 31 3.07 8.53 3.44
CA HIS A 31 3.20 9.04 4.81
C HIS A 31 1.88 8.96 5.62
N PRO A 32 1.28 7.77 5.73
CA PRO A 32 -0.04 7.59 6.35
C PRO A 32 -0.01 7.89 7.85
N VAL A 33 -1.07 8.51 8.37
CA VAL A 33 -1.13 8.99 9.77
C VAL A 33 -0.96 7.84 10.77
N LYS A 34 -1.49 6.66 10.46
CA LYS A 34 -1.39 5.46 11.32
C LYS A 34 -0.53 4.35 10.73
N GLY A 35 0.35 4.68 9.78
CA GLY A 35 1.11 3.68 9.06
C GLY A 35 0.25 2.90 8.05
N VAL A 36 0.92 2.01 7.34
CA VAL A 36 0.31 1.07 6.39
C VAL A 36 0.90 -0.31 6.64
N VAL A 37 0.07 -1.34 6.65
CA VAL A 37 0.54 -2.73 6.60
C VAL A 37 0.50 -3.21 5.16
N ILE A 38 1.64 -3.69 4.67
CA ILE A 38 1.80 -4.20 3.31
C ILE A 38 2.11 -5.69 3.38
N SER A 39 1.35 -6.51 2.65
CA SER A 39 1.56 -7.96 2.54
C SER A 39 1.72 -8.36 1.08
N ASP A 40 2.66 -9.26 0.82
CA ASP A 40 2.86 -9.86 -0.50
C ASP A 40 1.79 -10.93 -0.76
N LEU A 41 1.10 -10.84 -1.90
CA LEU A 41 0.11 -11.81 -2.36
C LEU A 41 0.64 -12.69 -3.52
N GLY A 42 1.91 -12.51 -3.90
CA GLY A 42 2.52 -13.14 -5.07
C GLY A 42 2.12 -12.47 -6.39
N GLU A 43 2.80 -12.86 -7.47
CA GLU A 43 2.54 -12.38 -8.84
C GLU A 43 2.48 -10.85 -8.96
N ASN A 44 3.40 -10.14 -8.28
CA ASN A 44 3.47 -8.68 -8.22
C ASN A 44 2.20 -8.00 -7.67
N ARG A 45 1.36 -8.73 -6.92
CA ARG A 45 0.20 -8.19 -6.20
C ARG A 45 0.50 -8.01 -4.72
N PHE A 46 0.03 -6.90 -4.18
CA PHE A 46 0.28 -6.52 -2.79
C PHE A 46 -1.01 -6.03 -2.13
N LEU A 47 -1.23 -6.47 -0.90
CA LEU A 47 -2.33 -6.01 -0.05
C LEU A 47 -1.84 -4.86 0.82
N PHE A 48 -2.52 -3.72 0.72
CA PHE A 48 -2.29 -2.53 1.53
C PHE A 48 -3.45 -2.36 2.50
N LYS A 49 -3.13 -2.27 3.80
CA LYS A 49 -4.11 -2.02 4.86
C LYS A 49 -3.86 -0.68 5.52
N PHE A 50 -4.87 0.18 5.48
CA PHE A 50 -4.89 1.50 6.11
C PHE A 50 -5.84 1.50 7.30
N TYR A 51 -5.51 2.32 8.29
CA TYR A 51 -6.24 2.40 9.56
C TYR A 51 -6.99 3.72 9.76
N HIS A 52 -7.00 4.56 8.72
CA HIS A 52 -7.73 5.82 8.68
C HIS A 52 -8.29 6.05 7.27
N GLU A 53 -9.53 6.52 7.17
CA GLU A 53 -10.20 6.75 5.89
C GLU A 53 -9.47 7.78 5.03
N VAL A 54 -8.93 8.83 5.66
CA VAL A 54 -8.15 9.87 4.97
C VAL A 54 -6.91 9.29 4.30
N ASP A 55 -6.25 8.29 4.91
CA ASP A 55 -5.06 7.67 4.33
C ASP A 55 -5.42 6.95 3.02
N ILE A 56 -6.46 6.10 3.02
CA ILE A 56 -6.87 5.40 1.79
C ILE A 56 -7.45 6.36 0.74
N ASN A 57 -8.22 7.37 1.14
CA ASN A 57 -8.76 8.36 0.21
C ASN A 57 -7.65 9.13 -0.51
N ARG A 58 -6.55 9.48 0.18
CA ARG A 58 -5.39 10.12 -0.48
C ARG A 58 -4.80 9.22 -1.56
N VAL A 59 -4.58 7.94 -1.25
CA VAL A 59 -4.03 6.97 -2.22
C VAL A 59 -4.94 6.77 -3.42
N ILE A 60 -6.25 6.58 -3.19
CA ILE A 60 -7.23 6.36 -4.27
C ILE A 60 -7.36 7.60 -5.17
N ASN A 61 -7.27 8.81 -4.60
CA ASN A 61 -7.35 10.06 -5.37
C ASN A 61 -6.02 10.44 -6.06
N GLY A 62 -5.03 9.54 -6.06
CA GLY A 62 -3.78 9.73 -6.79
C GLY A 62 -2.77 10.65 -6.09
N ALA A 63 -2.95 10.93 -4.80
CA ALA A 63 -1.89 11.57 -4.03
C ALA A 63 -0.70 10.59 -3.87
N PRO A 64 0.55 11.09 -3.96
CA PRO A 64 1.72 10.39 -3.47
C PRO A 64 1.61 9.97 -2.02
#